data_AF-A0A1I8HAA5-F1
#
_entry.id   AF-A0A1I8HAA5-F1
#
_cell.length_a   1.000
_cell.length_b   1.000
_cell.length_c   1.000
_cell.angle_alpha   90.00
_cell.angle_beta   90.00
_cell.angle_gamma   90.00
#
_symmetry.space_group_name_H-M   'P 1'
#
loop_
_entity.id
_entity.type
_entity.pdbx_description
1 polymer ?
#
loop_
_entity_poly.entity_id
_entity_poly.type
_entity_poly.pdbx_seq_one_letter_code
_entity_poly.pdbx_strand_id
1 'polypeptide(L)'
;MYMGSEDSAVSTWLAVPDTPYHLDFVRPDLLQLRCLARGLVLWDQLLPDENWVLDQIPKFIKAAADVTDPTSATAAVDASLVGPAASACVDPALADAATAAIDWDLAGSSLVAAISGYGLAMGIRFAGTHNAAAFAALKRLLARLASLPRWMCRRDVEQASAVLLAAAACLMSGSGNLWLMRQLRRKRAVLPKQVDCGCQLMYAMATGILLLGGGRYTLSNRPERAALLTVALFPKLPCSLTDNSHHLQALRHLYALAAVPRVLCPVSLHSRRVVPGSRADITLAATKYYSEVMRI
;
A
#
# COMPACT_ATOMS: atom_id res chain seq x y z
N MET A 1 -5.15 13.22 13.35
CA MET A 1 -5.56 13.26 14.78
C MET A 1 -4.94 12.09 15.54
N TYR A 2 -5.21 10.83 15.18
CA TYR A 2 -4.73 9.64 15.90
C TYR A 2 -3.48 8.95 15.31
N MET A 3 -2.67 9.67 14.53
CA MET A 3 -1.51 9.06 13.86
C MET A 3 -0.45 8.67 14.91
N GLY A 4 -0.05 7.39 14.92
CA GLY A 4 0.91 6.84 15.88
C GLY A 4 0.46 6.88 17.34
N SER A 5 -0.85 6.98 17.59
CA SER A 5 -1.41 6.95 18.94
C SER A 5 -1.63 5.53 19.49
N GLU A 6 -1.63 4.51 18.61
CA GLU A 6 -1.90 3.12 18.97
C GLU A 6 -3.27 2.89 19.66
N ASP A 7 -4.23 3.79 19.44
CA ASP A 7 -5.54 3.70 20.07
C ASP A 7 -6.34 2.50 19.54
N SER A 8 -6.54 1.52 20.43
CA SER A 8 -7.28 0.29 20.16
C SER A 8 -8.73 0.56 19.73
N ALA A 9 -9.41 1.57 20.27
CA ALA A 9 -10.80 1.86 19.95
C ALA A 9 -10.94 2.33 18.51
N VAL A 10 -10.15 3.33 18.12
CA VAL A 10 -10.12 3.86 16.75
C VAL A 10 -9.64 2.80 15.75
N SER A 11 -8.62 2.02 16.11
CA SER A 11 -8.10 0.97 15.24
C SER A 11 -9.15 -0.12 14.97
N THR A 12 -9.96 -0.48 15.97
CA THR A 12 -11.05 -1.46 15.87
C THR A 12 -12.15 -0.95 14.94
N TRP A 13 -12.53 0.32 15.05
CA TRP A 13 -13.51 0.92 14.14
C TRP A 13 -13.03 0.97 12.68
N LEU A 14 -11.72 1.14 12.47
CA LEU A 14 -11.11 1.13 11.14
C LEU A 14 -10.83 -0.28 10.59
N ALA A 15 -11.15 -1.34 11.34
CA ALA A 15 -11.01 -2.72 10.88
C ALA A 15 -11.80 -2.96 9.57
N VAL A 16 -11.32 -3.94 8.80
CA VAL A 16 -12.08 -4.50 7.68
C VAL A 16 -13.30 -5.23 8.26
N PRO A 17 -14.50 -5.10 7.67
CA PRO A 17 -15.68 -5.82 8.15
C PRO A 17 -15.47 -7.34 8.22
N ASP A 18 -15.85 -7.96 9.34
CA ASP A 18 -15.65 -9.40 9.58
C ASP A 18 -16.74 -10.30 8.99
N THR A 19 -17.88 -9.72 8.61
CA THR A 19 -19.03 -10.44 8.04
C THR A 19 -19.35 -9.96 6.62
N PRO A 20 -19.85 -10.84 5.73
CA PRO A 20 -20.23 -10.45 4.37
C PRO A 20 -21.34 -9.40 4.38
N TYR A 21 -22.34 -9.52 5.27
CA TYR A 21 -23.40 -8.53 5.43
C TYR A 21 -22.87 -7.11 5.70
N HIS A 22 -21.87 -6.97 6.58
CA HIS A 22 -21.28 -5.65 6.83
C HIS A 22 -20.41 -5.13 5.68
N LEU A 23 -19.89 -6.02 4.84
CA LEU A 23 -19.11 -5.65 3.67
C LEU A 23 -19.99 -4.92 2.63
N ASP A 24 -21.25 -5.34 2.46
CA ASP A 24 -22.20 -4.75 1.51
C ASP A 24 -22.45 -3.25 1.74
N PHE A 25 -22.32 -2.79 2.98
CA PHE A 25 -22.48 -1.37 3.33
C PHE A 25 -21.23 -0.53 3.07
N VAL A 26 -20.09 -1.14 2.71
CA VAL A 26 -18.81 -0.45 2.59
C VAL A 26 -18.29 -0.52 1.15
N ARG A 27 -18.21 0.65 0.51
CA ARG A 27 -17.58 0.75 -0.81
C ARG A 27 -16.08 0.40 -0.74
N PRO A 28 -15.53 -0.37 -1.71
CA PRO A 28 -14.13 -0.81 -1.68
C PRO A 28 -13.13 0.36 -1.71
N ASP A 29 -13.47 1.45 -2.39
CA ASP A 29 -12.66 2.68 -2.40
C ASP A 29 -12.48 3.28 -0.99
N LEU A 30 -13.56 3.29 -0.20
CA LEU A 30 -13.52 3.79 1.18
C LEU A 30 -12.83 2.79 2.10
N LEU A 31 -12.97 1.49 1.82
CA LEU A 31 -12.25 0.45 2.54
C LEU A 31 -10.73 0.61 2.36
N GLN A 32 -10.25 0.93 1.16
CA GLN A 32 -8.84 1.21 0.91
C GLN A 32 -8.30 2.33 1.83
N LEU A 33 -9.08 3.41 1.98
CA LEU A 33 -8.76 4.52 2.87
C LEU A 33 -8.82 4.13 4.36
N ARG A 34 -9.78 3.29 4.74
CA ARG A 34 -9.88 2.74 6.11
C ARG A 34 -8.65 1.90 6.46
N CYS A 35 -8.23 1.02 5.57
CA CYS A 35 -7.03 0.19 5.76
C CYS A 35 -5.76 1.05 5.86
N LEU A 36 -5.63 2.06 5.00
CA LEU A 36 -4.53 3.03 5.09
C LEU A 36 -4.56 3.78 6.43
N ALA A 37 -5.72 4.28 6.85
CA ALA A 37 -5.87 5.01 8.11
C ALA A 37 -5.53 4.13 9.31
N ARG A 38 -6.00 2.87 9.33
CA ARG A 38 -5.65 1.90 10.37
C ARG A 38 -4.15 1.66 10.46
N GLY A 39 -3.47 1.50 9.31
CA GLY A 39 -2.02 1.35 9.27
C GLY A 39 -1.25 2.58 9.77
N LEU A 40 -1.81 3.79 9.64
CA LEU A 40 -1.21 5.02 10.18
C LEU A 40 -1.50 5.23 11.67
N VAL A 41 -2.63 4.73 12.18
CA VAL A 41 -2.95 4.73 13.61
C VAL A 41 -2.04 3.75 14.35
N LEU A 42 -1.89 2.54 13.80
CA LEU A 42 -1.01 1.46 14.28
C LEU A 42 0.41 1.59 13.71
N TRP A 43 0.96 2.81 13.77
CA TRP A 43 2.24 3.17 13.16
C TRP A 43 3.42 2.36 13.71
N ASP A 44 3.36 2.02 14.99
CA ASP A 44 4.42 1.33 15.69
C ASP A 44 4.31 -0.19 15.59
N GLN A 45 3.10 -0.71 15.36
CA GLN A 45 2.85 -2.14 15.18
C GLN A 45 3.01 -2.60 13.72
N LEU A 46 3.21 -1.67 12.79
CA LEU A 46 3.37 -1.97 11.37
C LEU A 46 4.71 -2.69 11.12
N LEU A 47 4.63 -3.99 10.85
CA LEU A 47 5.79 -4.84 10.56
C LEU A 47 6.08 -4.90 9.04
N PRO A 48 7.36 -4.98 8.64
CA PRO A 48 7.78 -5.04 7.23
C PRO A 48 7.57 -6.44 6.61
N ASP A 49 6.42 -7.06 6.85
CA ASP A 49 6.09 -8.42 6.45
C ASP A 49 4.78 -8.49 5.65
N GLU A 50 4.72 -9.43 4.70
CA GLU A 50 3.51 -9.69 3.92
C GLU A 50 2.40 -10.28 4.81
N ASN A 51 2.77 -11.17 5.73
CA ASN A 51 1.83 -11.84 6.63
C ASN A 51 1.09 -10.81 7.48
N TRP A 52 1.77 -9.79 7.97
CA TRP A 52 1.14 -8.72 8.74
C TRP A 52 0.01 -8.05 7.96
N VAL A 53 0.21 -7.76 6.67
CA VAL A 53 -0.84 -7.16 5.81
C VAL A 53 -2.01 -8.11 5.63
N LEU A 54 -1.73 -9.39 5.41
CA LEU A 54 -2.76 -10.41 5.21
C LEU A 54 -3.53 -10.67 6.50
N ASP A 55 -2.89 -10.69 7.66
CA ASP A 55 -3.53 -10.98 8.95
C ASP A 55 -4.60 -9.95 9.31
N GLN A 56 -4.51 -8.72 8.79
CA GLN A 56 -5.55 -7.70 8.93
C GLN A 56 -6.79 -7.95 8.06
N ILE A 57 -6.74 -8.91 7.13
CA ILE A 57 -7.82 -9.20 6.18
C ILE A 57 -8.57 -10.47 6.62
N PRO A 58 -9.90 -10.40 6.81
CA PRO A 58 -10.75 -11.55 7.13
C PRO A 58 -10.61 -12.72 6.15
N LYS A 59 -10.83 -13.94 6.65
CA LYS A 59 -10.67 -15.18 5.87
C LYS A 59 -11.61 -15.25 4.67
N PHE A 60 -12.87 -14.84 4.82
CA PHE A 60 -13.85 -14.86 3.74
C PHE A 60 -13.44 -13.95 2.56
N ILE A 61 -12.80 -12.80 2.83
CA ILE A 61 -12.27 -11.90 1.79
C ILE A 61 -11.05 -12.51 1.12
N LYS A 62 -10.19 -13.21 1.86
CA LYS A 62 -9.04 -13.93 1.30
C LYS A 62 -9.47 -15.06 0.37
N ALA A 63 -10.55 -15.76 0.71
CA ALA A 63 -11.07 -16.86 -0.11
C ALA A 63 -11.45 -16.42 -1.53
N ALA A 64 -11.76 -15.14 -1.74
CA ALA A 64 -11.98 -14.58 -3.07
C ALA A 64 -10.76 -14.75 -4.00
N ALA A 65 -9.53 -14.86 -3.49
CA ALA A 65 -8.36 -15.12 -4.33
C ALA A 65 -8.34 -16.56 -4.92
N ASP A 66 -8.99 -17.50 -4.24
CA ASP A 66 -8.97 -18.93 -4.57
C ASP A 66 -10.15 -19.34 -5.48
N VAL A 67 -11.17 -18.48 -5.60
CA VAL A 67 -12.33 -18.71 -6.46
C VAL A 67 -11.93 -18.59 -7.93
N THR A 68 -12.19 -19.61 -8.74
CA THR A 68 -11.91 -19.59 -10.18
C THR A 68 -13.01 -18.91 -11.00
N ASP A 69 -14.27 -19.13 -10.64
CA ASP A 69 -15.44 -18.51 -11.28
C ASP A 69 -16.49 -18.14 -10.22
N PRO A 70 -16.93 -16.86 -10.13
CA PRO A 70 -17.85 -16.41 -9.09
C PRO A 70 -19.28 -16.91 -9.29
N THR A 71 -19.69 -17.22 -10.53
CA THR A 71 -21.03 -17.69 -10.88
C THR A 71 -21.28 -19.15 -10.52
N SER A 72 -20.25 -19.98 -10.40
CA SER A 72 -20.34 -21.38 -9.96
C SER A 72 -20.17 -21.54 -8.45
N ALA A 73 -19.54 -20.57 -7.79
CA ALA A 73 -19.23 -20.58 -6.36
C ALA A 73 -20.39 -20.11 -5.46
N THR A 74 -21.51 -19.67 -6.02
CA THR A 74 -22.72 -19.28 -5.25
C THR A 74 -23.42 -20.47 -4.58
N ALA A 75 -23.01 -21.72 -4.87
CA ALA A 75 -23.73 -22.93 -4.48
C ALA A 75 -23.29 -23.59 -3.14
N ALA A 76 -22.25 -23.14 -2.45
CA ALA A 76 -21.94 -23.61 -1.10
C ALA A 76 -20.98 -22.65 -0.40
N VAL A 77 -21.52 -21.80 0.49
CA VAL A 77 -20.67 -21.04 1.41
C VAL A 77 -20.38 -21.96 2.59
N ASP A 78 -19.13 -22.41 2.73
CA ASP A 78 -18.72 -23.14 3.91
C ASP A 78 -18.86 -22.22 5.13
N ALA A 79 -19.73 -22.57 6.08
CA ALA A 79 -19.95 -21.84 7.32
C ALA A 79 -18.66 -21.62 8.15
N SER A 80 -17.57 -22.31 7.81
CA SER A 80 -16.23 -22.15 8.38
C SER A 80 -15.48 -20.88 7.95
N LEU A 81 -15.92 -20.22 6.86
CA LEU A 81 -15.28 -19.01 6.31
C LEU A 81 -15.73 -17.73 7.02
N VAL A 82 -16.95 -17.74 7.60
CA VAL A 82 -17.49 -16.64 8.39
C VAL A 82 -17.04 -16.83 9.84
N GLY A 83 -16.42 -15.80 10.44
CA GLY A 83 -15.81 -15.89 11.77
C GLY A 83 -16.81 -16.21 12.90
N PRO A 84 -16.32 -16.60 14.09
CA PRO A 84 -17.17 -17.01 15.23
C PRO A 84 -18.12 -15.91 15.74
N ALA A 85 -17.88 -14.65 15.38
CA ALA A 85 -18.78 -13.54 15.69
C ALA A 85 -20.14 -13.65 14.97
N ALA A 86 -20.18 -14.26 13.77
CA ALA A 86 -21.44 -14.51 13.07
C ALA A 86 -22.20 -15.71 13.64
N SER A 87 -21.50 -16.75 14.16
CA SER A 87 -22.14 -17.90 14.80
C SER A 87 -22.64 -17.61 16.22
N ALA A 88 -22.27 -16.47 16.81
CA ALA A 88 -22.68 -16.05 18.15
C ALA A 88 -23.96 -15.19 18.16
N CYS A 89 -24.54 -14.87 17.00
CA CYS A 89 -25.81 -14.16 16.96
C CYS A 89 -26.96 -15.05 17.46
N VAL A 90 -27.76 -14.50 18.37
CA VAL A 90 -28.85 -15.22 19.06
C VAL A 90 -30.10 -15.35 18.17
N ASP A 91 -30.22 -14.49 17.14
CA ASP A 91 -31.37 -14.45 16.24
C ASP A 91 -31.12 -15.28 14.96
N PRO A 92 -31.87 -16.36 14.71
CA PRO A 92 -31.67 -17.24 13.55
C PRO A 92 -31.87 -16.52 12.21
N ALA A 93 -32.73 -15.50 12.16
CA ALA A 93 -32.95 -14.69 10.95
C ALA A 93 -31.74 -13.81 10.57
N LEU A 94 -30.93 -13.39 11.56
CA LEU A 94 -29.69 -12.64 11.31
C LEU A 94 -28.53 -13.59 10.99
N ALA A 95 -28.57 -14.83 11.50
CA ALA A 95 -27.64 -15.89 11.13
C ALA A 95 -27.78 -16.28 9.66
N ASP A 96 -29.02 -16.45 9.19
CA ASP A 96 -29.33 -16.71 7.77
C ASP A 96 -28.88 -15.54 6.86
N ALA A 97 -29.01 -14.29 7.35
CA ALA A 97 -28.50 -13.09 6.67
C ALA A 97 -26.97 -12.94 6.75
N ALA A 98 -26.32 -13.48 7.78
CA ALA A 98 -24.87 -13.53 7.89
C ALA A 98 -24.26 -14.59 6.97
N THR A 99 -25.03 -15.62 6.61
CA THR A 99 -24.78 -16.55 5.50
C THR A 99 -25.40 -16.09 4.17
N ALA A 100 -25.74 -14.79 4.04
CA ALA A 100 -26.09 -14.24 2.74
C ALA A 100 -25.02 -14.64 1.71
N ALA A 101 -25.49 -15.02 0.51
CA ALA A 101 -24.63 -15.40 -0.59
C ALA A 101 -23.53 -14.35 -0.74
N ILE A 102 -22.27 -14.77 -0.57
CA ILE A 102 -21.13 -13.85 -0.61
C ILE A 102 -21.08 -13.27 -2.02
N ASP A 103 -21.22 -11.95 -2.13
CA ASP A 103 -20.93 -11.23 -3.36
C ASP A 103 -19.43 -11.26 -3.61
N TRP A 104 -18.98 -12.26 -4.36
CA TRP A 104 -17.58 -12.51 -4.66
C TRP A 104 -16.91 -11.33 -5.37
N ASP A 105 -17.66 -10.58 -6.19
CA ASP A 105 -17.17 -9.36 -6.85
C ASP A 105 -16.78 -8.28 -5.83
N LEU A 106 -17.64 -8.04 -4.84
CA LEU A 106 -17.37 -7.08 -3.77
C LEU A 106 -16.23 -7.58 -2.87
N ALA A 107 -16.24 -8.87 -2.52
CA ALA A 107 -15.16 -9.49 -1.76
C ALA A 107 -13.81 -9.34 -2.48
N GLY A 108 -13.75 -9.59 -3.79
CA GLY A 108 -12.56 -9.44 -4.62
C GLY A 108 -12.05 -7.99 -4.66
N SER A 109 -12.91 -7.02 -4.98
CA SER A 109 -12.52 -5.60 -4.98
C SER A 109 -12.09 -5.12 -3.60
N SER A 110 -12.71 -5.63 -2.52
CA SER A 110 -12.35 -5.31 -1.14
C SER A 110 -10.96 -5.86 -0.75
N LEU A 111 -10.60 -7.07 -1.22
CA LEU A 111 -9.29 -7.67 -1.01
C LEU A 111 -8.18 -6.80 -1.63
N VAL A 112 -8.38 -6.38 -2.88
CA VAL A 112 -7.45 -5.54 -3.63
C VAL A 112 -7.30 -4.16 -3.00
N ALA A 113 -8.41 -3.57 -2.55
CA ALA A 113 -8.44 -2.32 -1.81
C ALA A 113 -7.68 -2.42 -0.47
N ALA A 114 -7.88 -3.50 0.29
CA ALA A 114 -7.20 -3.69 1.57
C ALA A 114 -5.68 -3.88 1.40
N ILE A 115 -5.26 -4.73 0.46
CA ILE A 115 -3.83 -4.97 0.15
C ILE A 115 -3.13 -3.66 -0.23
N SER A 116 -3.74 -2.88 -1.12
CA SER A 116 -3.15 -1.61 -1.56
C SER A 116 -3.14 -0.53 -0.48
N GLY A 117 -4.18 -0.44 0.35
CA GLY A 117 -4.26 0.49 1.47
C GLY A 117 -3.18 0.24 2.53
N TYR A 118 -3.06 -1.01 3.00
CA TYR A 118 -2.02 -1.41 3.95
C TYR A 118 -0.61 -1.34 3.33
N GLY A 119 -0.45 -1.72 2.06
CA GLY A 119 0.83 -1.61 1.36
C GLY A 119 1.28 -0.16 1.21
N LEU A 120 0.37 0.77 0.97
CA LEU A 120 0.68 2.21 0.96
C LEU A 120 1.08 2.70 2.35
N ALA A 121 0.38 2.31 3.41
CA ALA A 121 0.77 2.63 4.78
C ALA A 121 2.19 2.13 5.10
N MET A 122 2.54 0.90 4.68
CA MET A 122 3.89 0.34 4.82
C MET A 122 4.93 1.17 4.05
N GLY A 123 4.65 1.57 2.81
CA GLY A 123 5.54 2.43 2.03
C GLY A 123 5.79 3.79 2.65
N ILE A 124 4.77 4.37 3.31
CA ILE A 124 4.87 5.66 4.00
C ILE A 124 5.64 5.51 5.32
N ARG A 125 5.40 4.44 6.08
CA ARG A 125 6.12 4.14 7.34
C ARG A 125 7.63 4.00 7.17
N PHE A 126 8.03 3.37 6.06
CA PHE A 126 9.43 3.12 5.74
C PHE A 126 9.94 4.04 4.62
N ALA A 127 9.30 5.21 4.42
CA ALA A 127 9.71 6.14 3.36
C ALA A 127 11.20 6.55 3.48
N GLY A 128 11.95 6.32 2.41
CA GLY A 128 13.38 6.65 2.31
C GLY A 128 14.31 5.89 3.27
N THR A 129 13.88 4.79 3.89
CA THR A 129 14.74 3.98 4.77
C THR A 129 15.49 2.88 4.04
N HIS A 130 15.10 2.54 2.81
CA HIS A 130 15.69 1.45 2.02
C HIS A 130 15.68 0.08 2.73
N ASN A 131 14.67 -0.19 3.57
CA ASN A 131 14.53 -1.46 4.26
C ASN A 131 14.28 -2.61 3.25
N ALA A 132 15.18 -3.59 3.22
CA ALA A 132 15.11 -4.75 2.33
C ALA A 132 13.91 -5.66 2.62
N ALA A 133 13.54 -5.86 3.89
CA ALA A 133 12.41 -6.70 4.29
C ALA A 133 11.09 -6.10 3.79
N ALA A 134 10.87 -4.81 4.04
CA ALA A 134 9.68 -4.09 3.57
C ALA A 134 9.59 -4.11 2.04
N PHE A 135 10.72 -3.99 1.35
CA PHE A 135 10.76 -4.05 -0.11
C PHE A 135 10.41 -5.44 -0.63
N ALA A 136 10.89 -6.50 0.03
CA ALA A 136 10.51 -7.87 -0.28
C ALA A 136 9.02 -8.10 -0.04
N ALA A 137 8.46 -7.61 1.06
CA ALA A 137 7.02 -7.70 1.35
C ALA A 137 6.17 -7.03 0.25
N LEU A 138 6.49 -5.79 -0.14
CA LEU A 138 5.78 -5.10 -1.23
C LEU A 138 5.91 -5.83 -2.58
N LYS A 139 7.06 -6.45 -2.88
CA LYS A 139 7.22 -7.29 -4.07
C LYS A 139 6.31 -8.51 -4.05
N ARG A 140 6.18 -9.19 -2.90
CA ARG A 140 5.30 -10.35 -2.76
C ARG A 140 3.83 -9.95 -2.90
N LEU A 141 3.43 -8.82 -2.31
CA LEU A 141 2.07 -8.27 -2.49
C LEU A 141 1.78 -7.93 -3.96
N LEU A 142 2.74 -7.35 -4.69
CA LEU A 142 2.61 -7.10 -6.13
C LEU A 142 2.52 -8.40 -6.93
N ALA A 143 3.29 -9.43 -6.58
CA ALA A 143 3.22 -10.75 -7.21
C ALA A 143 1.86 -11.42 -6.95
N ARG A 144 1.32 -11.27 -5.73
CA ARG A 144 0.00 -11.76 -5.35
C ARG A 144 -1.11 -11.08 -6.15
N LEU A 145 -1.07 -9.76 -6.32
CA LEU A 145 -2.03 -9.05 -7.19
C LEU A 145 -1.96 -9.54 -8.64
N ALA A 146 -0.77 -9.90 -9.13
CA ALA A 146 -0.61 -10.43 -10.48
C ALA A 146 -1.09 -11.89 -10.64
N SER A 147 -1.16 -12.66 -9.55
CA SER A 147 -1.68 -14.03 -9.54
C SER A 147 -3.19 -14.13 -9.29
N LEU A 148 -3.87 -13.01 -9.08
CA LEU A 148 -5.32 -13.01 -8.85
C LEU A 148 -6.10 -13.49 -10.09
N PRO A 149 -7.27 -14.11 -9.88
CA PRO A 149 -8.09 -14.66 -10.95
C PRO A 149 -8.67 -13.56 -11.87
N ARG A 150 -8.94 -13.93 -13.13
CA ARG A 150 -9.31 -12.97 -14.19
C ARG A 150 -10.69 -12.35 -14.06
N TRP A 151 -11.60 -12.97 -13.32
CA TRP A 151 -12.95 -12.44 -13.11
C TRP A 151 -12.95 -11.15 -12.28
N MET A 152 -11.89 -10.92 -11.49
CA MET A 152 -11.73 -9.69 -10.73
C MET A 152 -11.57 -8.49 -11.66
N CYS A 153 -12.15 -7.35 -11.25
CA CYS A 153 -12.10 -6.12 -12.02
C CYS A 153 -10.65 -5.72 -12.34
N ARG A 154 -10.27 -5.83 -13.62
CA ARG A 154 -8.92 -5.49 -14.12
C ARG A 154 -8.50 -4.07 -13.73
N ARG A 155 -9.46 -3.13 -13.72
CA ARG A 155 -9.23 -1.74 -13.29
C ARG A 155 -8.74 -1.67 -11.84
N ASP A 156 -9.42 -2.34 -10.92
CA ASP A 156 -9.11 -2.29 -9.50
C ASP A 156 -7.73 -2.88 -9.21
N VAL A 157 -7.40 -4.00 -9.87
CA VAL A 157 -6.08 -4.64 -9.77
C VAL A 157 -4.98 -3.72 -10.32
N GLU A 158 -5.20 -3.06 -11.46
CA GLU A 158 -4.24 -2.11 -12.03
C GLU A 158 -4.05 -0.89 -11.12
N GLN A 159 -5.13 -0.31 -10.59
CA GLN A 159 -5.07 0.83 -9.66
C GLN A 159 -4.34 0.45 -8.36
N ALA A 160 -4.64 -0.71 -7.77
CA ALA A 160 -3.94 -1.20 -6.60
C ALA A 160 -2.46 -1.47 -6.87
N SER A 161 -2.12 -2.01 -8.03
CA SER A 161 -0.73 -2.23 -8.43
C SER A 161 0.03 -0.90 -8.59
N ALA A 162 -0.63 0.15 -9.09
CA ALA A 162 -0.05 1.48 -9.21
C ALA A 162 0.23 2.10 -7.83
N VAL A 163 -0.71 1.97 -6.89
CA VAL A 163 -0.53 2.43 -5.50
C VAL A 163 0.60 1.67 -4.79
N LEU A 164 0.68 0.34 -4.94
CA LEU A 164 1.77 -0.46 -4.36
C LEU A 164 3.14 -0.13 -4.97
N LEU A 165 3.20 0.13 -6.28
CA LEU A 165 4.44 0.55 -6.94
C LEU A 165 4.88 1.94 -6.47
N ALA A 166 3.94 2.85 -6.23
CA ALA A 166 4.22 4.15 -5.61
C ALA A 166 4.71 4.01 -4.16
N ALA A 167 4.09 3.12 -3.37
CA ALA A 167 4.53 2.79 -2.02
C ALA A 167 5.97 2.24 -2.00
N ALA A 168 6.30 1.35 -2.94
CA ALA A 168 7.64 0.82 -3.09
C ALA A 168 8.64 1.89 -3.57
N ALA A 169 8.21 2.83 -4.42
CA ALA A 169 9.03 3.98 -4.80
C ALA A 169 9.28 4.92 -3.62
N CYS A 170 8.33 5.11 -2.71
CA CYS A 170 8.53 5.88 -1.48
C CYS A 170 9.54 5.23 -0.53
N LEU A 171 9.46 3.92 -0.35
CA LEU A 171 10.42 3.14 0.42
C LEU A 171 11.86 3.29 -0.12
N MET A 172 12.00 3.25 -1.45
CA MET A 172 13.29 3.28 -2.17
C MET A 172 13.60 4.65 -2.78
N SER A 173 13.01 5.73 -2.24
CA SER A 173 13.10 7.08 -2.83
C SER A 173 14.55 7.52 -3.04
N GLY A 174 14.85 8.10 -4.20
CA GLY A 174 16.19 8.62 -4.51
C GLY A 174 17.26 7.57 -4.87
N SER A 175 17.03 6.27 -4.65
CA SER A 175 18.04 5.23 -4.98
C SER A 175 18.14 4.87 -6.46
N GLY A 176 17.10 5.09 -7.25
CA GLY A 176 17.06 4.58 -8.62
C GLY A 176 17.01 3.06 -8.73
N ASN A 177 16.37 2.35 -7.78
CA ASN A 177 16.32 0.88 -7.77
C ASN A 177 15.91 0.29 -9.13
N LEU A 178 16.78 -0.54 -9.72
CA LEU A 178 16.63 -1.08 -11.07
C LEU A 178 15.39 -1.96 -11.23
N TRP A 179 15.03 -2.73 -10.21
CA TRP A 179 13.85 -3.60 -10.26
C TRP A 179 12.58 -2.75 -10.39
N LEU A 180 12.45 -1.71 -9.58
CA LEU A 180 11.30 -0.79 -9.64
C LEU A 180 11.26 -0.03 -10.96
N MET A 181 12.39 0.49 -11.44
CA MET A 181 12.45 1.17 -12.75
C MET A 181 11.99 0.26 -13.88
N ARG A 182 12.40 -1.03 -13.88
CA ARG A 182 11.97 -2.00 -14.90
C ARG A 182 10.46 -2.24 -14.83
N GLN A 183 9.89 -2.41 -13.64
CA GLN A 183 8.44 -2.60 -13.47
C GLN A 183 7.64 -1.37 -13.92
N LEU A 184 8.03 -0.18 -13.46
CA LEU A 184 7.39 1.08 -13.83
C LEU A 184 7.48 1.35 -15.33
N ARG A 185 8.64 1.08 -15.95
CA ARG A 185 8.83 1.21 -17.40
C ARG A 185 7.95 0.24 -18.18
N ARG A 186 7.83 -1.01 -17.75
CA ARG A 186 6.94 -2.00 -18.39
C ARG A 186 5.48 -1.54 -18.32
N LYS A 187 5.01 -1.13 -17.14
CA LYS A 187 3.64 -0.66 -16.94
C LYS A 187 3.33 0.63 -17.73
N ARG A 188 4.29 1.56 -17.83
CA ARG A 188 4.15 2.79 -18.62
C ARG A 188 4.26 2.57 -20.14
N ALA A 189 4.98 1.55 -20.58
CA ALA A 189 5.12 1.23 -22.01
C ALA A 189 3.84 0.65 -22.63
N VAL A 190 2.91 0.13 -21.81
CA VAL A 190 1.58 -0.26 -22.27
C VAL A 190 0.82 1.02 -22.66
N LEU A 191 0.71 1.27 -23.97
CA LEU A 191 0.11 2.46 -24.60
C LEU A 191 -1.31 2.80 -24.08
N PRO A 192 -1.77 4.07 -24.22
CA PRO A 192 -2.91 4.66 -23.49
C PRO A 192 -4.30 4.05 -23.75
N LYS A 193 -4.45 3.04 -24.61
CA LYS A 193 -5.77 2.43 -24.86
C LYS A 193 -6.26 1.52 -23.74
N GLN A 194 -5.40 1.09 -22.81
CA GLN A 194 -5.77 0.12 -21.77
C GLN A 194 -5.58 0.59 -20.32
N VAL A 195 -4.84 1.67 -20.07
CA VAL A 195 -4.50 2.11 -18.70
C VAL A 195 -5.15 3.45 -18.44
N ASP A 196 -5.95 3.52 -17.36
CA ASP A 196 -6.61 4.75 -16.92
C ASP A 196 -5.57 5.87 -16.67
N CYS A 197 -5.97 7.12 -16.97
CA CYS A 197 -5.13 8.30 -16.86
C CYS A 197 -4.47 8.42 -15.46
N GLY A 198 -5.23 8.12 -14.41
CA GLY A 198 -4.74 8.14 -13.04
C GLY A 198 -3.64 7.12 -12.75
N CYS A 199 -3.68 5.93 -13.33
CA CYS A 199 -2.63 4.93 -13.19
C CYS A 199 -1.33 5.41 -13.85
N GLN A 200 -1.43 6.00 -15.05
CA GLN A 200 -0.27 6.59 -15.74
C GLN A 200 0.37 7.72 -14.94
N LEU A 201 -0.47 8.58 -14.35
CA LEU A 201 -0.04 9.64 -13.44
C LEU A 201 0.71 9.06 -12.24
N MET A 202 0.16 8.03 -11.59
CA MET A 202 0.79 7.39 -10.43
C MET A 202 2.11 6.70 -10.79
N TYR A 203 2.19 6.05 -11.96
CA TYR A 203 3.46 5.49 -12.46
C TYR A 203 4.50 6.58 -12.71
N ALA A 204 4.11 7.72 -13.30
CA ALA A 204 4.99 8.85 -13.51
C ALA A 204 5.47 9.46 -12.18
N MET A 205 4.56 9.62 -11.22
CA MET A 205 4.87 10.09 -9.87
C MET A 205 5.84 9.14 -9.15
N ALA A 206 5.59 7.83 -9.21
CA ALA A 206 6.47 6.80 -8.65
C ALA A 206 7.87 6.85 -9.29
N THR A 207 7.96 7.02 -10.62
CA THR A 207 9.27 7.20 -11.29
C THR A 207 9.99 8.46 -10.83
N GLY A 208 9.26 9.56 -10.60
CA GLY A 208 9.82 10.82 -10.08
C GLY A 208 10.33 10.68 -8.65
N ILE A 209 9.58 10.02 -7.77
CA ILE A 209 9.98 9.75 -6.38
C ILE A 209 11.20 8.83 -6.32
N LEU A 210 11.29 7.83 -7.21
CA LEU A 210 12.42 6.92 -7.27
C LEU A 210 13.73 7.63 -7.68
N LEU A 211 13.63 8.68 -8.51
CA LEU A 211 14.75 9.49 -9.00
C LEU A 211 14.73 10.92 -8.43
N LEU A 212 14.24 11.08 -7.20
CA LEU A 212 13.96 12.37 -6.59
C LEU A 212 15.20 13.29 -6.59
N GLY A 213 15.08 14.44 -7.25
CA GLY A 213 16.18 15.40 -7.45
C GLY A 213 17.45 14.81 -8.08
N GLY A 214 17.28 13.83 -8.98
CA GLY A 214 18.39 13.10 -9.60
C GLY A 214 19.13 12.18 -8.63
N GLY A 215 18.45 11.72 -7.59
CA GLY A 215 18.99 10.88 -6.52
C GLY A 215 19.55 11.66 -5.33
N ARG A 216 19.57 13.01 -5.37
CA ARG A 216 20.09 13.85 -4.27
C ARG A 216 19.19 13.91 -3.04
N TYR A 217 17.89 13.68 -3.25
CA TYR A 217 16.87 13.81 -2.23
C TYR A 217 16.25 12.45 -1.94
N THR A 218 15.84 12.25 -0.69
CA THR A 218 15.05 11.10 -0.25
C THR A 218 13.86 11.61 0.55
N LEU A 219 12.88 10.74 0.80
CA LEU A 219 11.72 11.09 1.62
C LEU A 219 12.02 10.90 3.11
N SER A 220 11.42 11.74 3.94
CA SER A 220 11.46 11.61 5.39
C SER A 220 10.19 10.93 5.93
N ASN A 221 10.36 10.09 6.95
CA ASN A 221 9.32 9.35 7.66
C ASN A 221 8.84 10.02 8.96
N ARG A 222 9.09 11.34 9.14
CA ARG A 222 8.49 12.09 10.26
C ARG A 222 6.96 12.16 10.10
N PRO A 223 6.18 12.18 11.19
CA PRO A 223 4.71 12.16 11.11
C PRO A 223 4.14 13.29 10.26
N GLU A 224 4.71 14.50 10.34
CA GLU A 224 4.33 15.65 9.50
C GLU A 224 4.54 15.38 8.01
N ARG A 225 5.68 14.79 7.65
CA ARG A 225 6.03 14.48 6.24
C ARG A 225 5.23 13.29 5.74
N ALA A 226 4.98 12.30 6.59
CA ALA A 226 4.11 11.19 6.29
C ALA A 226 2.67 11.66 6.02
N ALA A 227 2.14 12.64 6.77
CA ALA A 227 0.84 13.26 6.47
C ALA A 227 0.83 13.98 5.10
N LEU A 228 1.92 14.64 4.71
CA LEU A 228 2.03 15.23 3.37
C LEU A 228 2.10 14.16 2.27
N LEU A 229 2.78 13.04 2.55
CA LEU A 229 2.85 11.90 1.63
C LEU A 229 1.51 11.20 1.46
N THR A 230 0.71 11.03 2.52
CA THR A 230 -0.63 10.44 2.42
C THR A 230 -1.55 11.30 1.57
N VAL A 231 -1.44 12.63 1.68
CA VAL A 231 -2.18 13.56 0.83
C VAL A 231 -1.69 13.48 -0.61
N ALA A 232 -0.38 13.50 -0.86
CA ALA A 232 0.16 13.47 -2.22
C ALA A 232 -0.14 12.14 -2.95
N LEU A 233 -0.07 11.02 -2.22
CA LEU A 233 -0.23 9.66 -2.73
C LEU A 233 -1.66 9.12 -2.51
N PHE A 234 -2.64 10.02 -2.40
CA PHE A 234 -4.02 9.63 -2.16
C PHE A 234 -4.45 8.53 -3.14
N PRO A 235 -4.91 7.37 -2.64
CA PRO A 235 -4.97 6.14 -3.43
C PRO A 235 -6.14 6.09 -4.42
N LYS A 236 -7.12 6.99 -4.31
CA LYS A 236 -8.13 7.19 -5.36
C LYS A 236 -7.52 8.00 -6.51
N LEU A 237 -7.41 7.35 -7.67
CA LEU A 237 -6.81 7.94 -8.86
C LEU A 237 -7.89 8.60 -9.74
N PRO A 238 -7.55 9.69 -10.46
CA PRO A 238 -8.49 10.32 -11.38
C PRO A 238 -8.76 9.44 -12.60
N CYS A 239 -10.00 9.46 -13.08
CA CYS A 239 -10.38 8.73 -14.29
C CYS A 239 -9.93 9.48 -15.56
N SER A 240 -9.95 10.82 -15.53
CA SER A 240 -9.56 11.70 -16.64
C SER A 240 -8.59 12.79 -16.18
N LEU A 241 -7.96 13.50 -17.11
CA LEU A 241 -6.98 14.56 -16.79
C LEU A 241 -7.60 15.75 -16.04
N THR A 242 -8.88 16.03 -16.27
CA THR A 242 -9.61 17.15 -15.66
C THR A 242 -10.39 16.74 -14.41
N ASP A 243 -10.39 15.45 -14.07
CA ASP A 243 -11.11 14.93 -12.91
C ASP A 243 -10.42 15.32 -11.60
N ASN A 244 -11.11 16.17 -10.84
CA ASN A 244 -10.74 16.60 -9.50
C ASN A 244 -11.84 16.28 -8.47
N SER A 245 -12.78 15.39 -8.82
CA SER A 245 -13.99 15.17 -8.02
C SER A 245 -13.69 14.56 -6.64
N HIS A 246 -12.69 13.68 -6.57
CA HIS A 246 -12.32 12.96 -5.34
C HIS A 246 -11.05 13.50 -4.68
N HIS A 247 -10.14 14.07 -5.46
CA HIS A 247 -8.86 14.57 -4.99
C HIS A 247 -8.35 15.65 -5.94
N LEU A 248 -7.89 16.78 -5.38
CA LEU A 248 -7.34 17.89 -6.15
C LEU A 248 -5.94 17.52 -6.67
N GLN A 249 -5.74 17.48 -7.99
CA GLN A 249 -4.45 17.05 -8.56
C GLN A 249 -3.26 17.91 -8.11
N ALA A 250 -3.47 19.18 -7.79
CA ALA A 250 -2.41 20.06 -7.29
C ALA A 250 -1.77 19.56 -5.99
N LEU A 251 -2.55 18.89 -5.12
CA LEU A 251 -2.06 18.35 -3.84
C LEU A 251 -1.07 17.20 -4.03
N ARG A 252 -1.05 16.57 -5.22
CA ARG A 252 -0.06 15.55 -5.54
C ARG A 252 1.36 16.08 -5.56
N HIS A 253 1.59 17.39 -5.66
CA HIS A 253 2.94 17.96 -5.58
C HIS A 253 3.47 18.14 -4.15
N LEU A 254 2.66 17.89 -3.12
CA LEU A 254 3.07 18.04 -1.72
C LEU A 254 4.18 17.07 -1.29
N TYR A 255 4.45 16.00 -2.06
CA TYR A 255 5.62 15.14 -1.80
C TYR A 255 6.95 15.92 -1.86
N ALA A 256 7.00 17.05 -2.58
CA ALA A 256 8.18 17.90 -2.64
C ALA A 256 8.55 18.48 -1.28
N LEU A 257 7.56 18.77 -0.43
CA LEU A 257 7.80 19.20 0.95
C LEU A 257 8.37 18.07 1.80
N ALA A 258 8.00 16.82 1.54
CA ALA A 258 8.55 15.65 2.25
C ALA A 258 9.98 15.27 1.81
N ALA A 259 10.51 15.89 0.75
CA ALA A 259 11.86 15.65 0.24
C ALA A 259 12.92 16.30 1.15
N VAL A 260 13.95 15.52 1.49
CA VAL A 260 15.09 15.96 2.30
C VAL A 260 16.39 15.57 1.59
N PRO A 261 17.39 16.47 1.51
CA PRO A 261 18.69 16.11 0.98
C PRO A 261 19.42 15.19 1.97
N ARG A 262 19.76 13.98 1.53
CA ARG A 262 20.50 12.99 2.36
C ARG A 262 21.73 12.39 1.65
N VAL A 263 22.04 12.83 0.43
CA VAL A 263 23.22 12.33 -0.29
C VAL A 263 24.50 12.91 0.27
N LEU A 264 25.44 12.02 0.58
CA LEU A 264 26.80 12.36 0.96
C LEU A 264 27.71 12.15 -0.24
N CYS A 265 28.36 13.22 -0.71
CA CYS A 265 29.34 13.16 -1.78
C CYS A 265 30.74 13.39 -1.21
N PRO A 266 31.58 12.35 -1.08
CA PRO A 266 32.97 12.51 -0.68
C PRO A 266 33.73 13.31 -1.76
N VAL A 267 34.47 14.33 -1.34
CA VAL A 267 35.31 15.14 -2.22
C VAL A 267 36.77 14.92 -1.84
N SER A 268 37.60 14.59 -2.82
CA SER A 268 39.05 14.48 -2.59
C SER A 268 39.65 15.84 -2.27
N LEU A 269 40.45 15.90 -1.21
CA LEU A 269 41.16 17.12 -0.80
C LEU A 269 42.11 17.62 -1.90
N HIS A 270 42.76 16.71 -2.62
CA HIS A 270 43.79 17.04 -3.61
C HIS A 270 43.20 17.53 -4.93
N SER A 271 42.21 16.81 -5.47
CA SER A 271 41.64 17.12 -6.79
C SER A 271 40.40 18.00 -6.73
N ARG A 272 39.82 18.23 -5.55
CA ARG A 272 38.52 18.90 -5.34
C ARG A 272 37.39 18.32 -6.20
N ARG A 273 37.51 17.04 -6.59
CA ARG A 273 36.50 16.29 -7.37
C ARG A 273 35.82 15.26 -6.49
N VAL A 274 34.57 14.96 -6.82
CA VAL A 274 33.80 13.89 -6.18
C VAL A 274 34.46 12.55 -6.50
N VAL A 275 34.74 11.75 -5.48
CA VAL A 275 35.36 10.42 -5.65
C VAL A 275 34.31 9.34 -5.40
N PRO A 276 34.00 8.48 -6.39
CA PRO A 276 33.11 7.36 -6.14
C PRO A 276 33.77 6.30 -5.25
N GLY A 277 32.99 5.62 -4.41
CA GLY A 277 33.44 4.41 -3.70
C GLY A 277 34.21 4.62 -2.39
N SER A 278 34.13 5.80 -1.76
CA SER A 278 34.63 5.94 -0.38
C SER A 278 33.79 5.10 0.57
N ARG A 279 34.42 4.31 1.44
CA ARG A 279 33.74 3.57 2.50
C ARG A 279 33.32 4.54 3.61
N ALA A 280 32.05 4.50 3.98
CA ALA A 280 31.52 5.22 5.13
C ALA A 280 30.80 4.20 6.01
N ASP A 281 31.30 3.98 7.22
CA ASP A 281 30.64 3.10 8.18
C ASP A 281 29.60 3.92 8.95
N ILE A 282 28.32 3.58 8.81
CA ILE A 282 27.21 4.25 9.50
C ILE A 282 26.75 3.37 10.68
N THR A 283 26.56 3.98 11.84
CA THR A 283 25.98 3.35 13.03
C THR A 283 24.58 3.91 13.25
N LEU A 284 23.60 3.02 13.42
CA LEU A 284 22.22 3.39 13.74
C LEU A 284 22.05 3.25 15.25
N ALA A 285 21.46 4.26 15.90
CA ALA A 285 21.11 4.20 17.31
C ALA A 285 20.07 3.11 17.58
N ALA A 286 20.16 2.45 18.73
CA ALA A 286 19.20 1.44 19.13
C ALA A 286 17.77 2.01 19.18
N THR A 287 16.80 1.21 18.74
CA THR A 287 15.37 1.55 18.90
C THR A 287 14.60 0.32 19.38
N LYS A 288 13.31 0.50 19.70
CA LYS A 288 12.39 -0.59 20.06
C LYS A 288 12.38 -1.74 19.02
N TYR A 289 12.73 -1.46 17.76
CA TYR A 289 12.63 -2.40 16.64
C TYR A 289 13.91 -3.18 16.34
N TYR A 290 15.07 -2.62 16.70
CA TYR A 290 16.35 -3.26 16.44
C TYR A 290 17.36 -2.84 17.50
N SER A 291 18.11 -3.83 17.98
CA SER A 291 19.28 -3.60 18.84
C SER A 291 20.38 -2.88 18.07
N GLU A 292 21.29 -2.25 18.81
CA GLU A 292 22.39 -1.43 18.30
C GLU A 292 23.44 -2.26 17.53
N VAL A 293 23.13 -2.76 16.33
CA VAL A 293 24.11 -3.45 15.49
C VAL A 293 23.72 -3.32 14.01
N MET A 294 24.55 -2.66 13.20
CA MET A 294 25.47 -3.26 12.21
C MET A 294 25.89 -2.23 11.16
N ARG A 295 27.18 -2.25 10.81
CA ARG A 295 27.84 -1.40 9.80
C ARG A 295 27.15 -1.60 8.42
N ILE A 296 26.63 -0.52 7.84
CA ILE A 296 26.22 -0.46 6.41
C ILE A 296 27.45 -0.15 5.57
#